data_AF-A0A1F6YMH6-F1
#
_entry.id   AF-A0A1F6YMH6-F1
#
_cell.length_a   1.000
_cell.length_b   1.000
_cell.length_c   1.000
_cell.angle_alpha   90.00
_cell.angle_beta   90.00
_cell.angle_gamma   90.00
#
_symmetry.space_group_name_H-M   'P 1'
#
loop_
_entity.id
_entity.type
_entity.pdbx_description
1 polymer ?
#
loop_
_entity_poly.entity_id
_entity_poly.type
_entity_poly.pdbx_seq_one_letter_code
_entity_poly.pdbx_strand_id
1 'polypeptide(L)'
;MKNKIKNIIIFFAGAVIIALLGLAPNAPKTFSLYWGNLGARMVEAGVIDMERFENLYQQRGGLSEADRKLLADSDNGNLVITSENSGMMLNMLWALGLGNKNPILENGPMMTYSGAGLPAEALAKAGNFASTGGWTLGKGNAMDHYSMHQFVTLTREQQDLVEKVAKNIYRPCCKNSTYFPDCNHGMAMLGLMEIMASQGASEPEMYKMSGEVNTLWFPKVETGCGV
;
A
#
# COMPACT_ATOMS: atom_id res chain seq x y z
N MET A 1 44.35 -33.56 -29.75
CA MET A 1 42.90 -33.21 -29.83
C MET A 1 41.99 -33.97 -28.85
N LYS A 2 42.32 -35.18 -28.37
CA LYS A 2 41.44 -35.97 -27.48
C LYS A 2 41.24 -35.44 -26.04
N ASN A 3 42.16 -34.61 -25.51
CA ASN A 3 42.09 -34.15 -24.11
C ASN A 3 41.26 -32.86 -23.90
N LYS A 4 41.03 -32.05 -24.94
CA LYS A 4 40.18 -30.84 -24.82
C LYS A 4 38.68 -31.16 -24.79
N ILE A 5 38.27 -32.27 -25.43
CA ILE A 5 36.86 -32.66 -25.54
C ILE A 5 36.35 -33.26 -24.21
N LYS A 6 37.18 -34.00 -23.47
CA LYS A 6 36.81 -34.55 -22.15
C LYS A 6 36.56 -33.46 -21.10
N ASN A 7 37.34 -32.37 -21.11
CA ASN A 7 37.17 -31.28 -20.16
C ASN A 7 35.89 -30.46 -20.40
N ILE A 8 35.44 -30.36 -21.66
CA ILE A 8 34.19 -29.66 -22.01
C ILE A 8 32.96 -30.45 -21.56
N ILE A 9 32.99 -31.78 -21.68
CA ILE A 9 31.87 -32.66 -21.27
C ILE A 9 31.69 -32.67 -19.75
N ILE A 10 32.78 -32.63 -18.97
CA ILE A 10 32.72 -32.59 -17.50
C ILE A 10 32.15 -31.25 -17.01
N PHE A 11 32.48 -30.14 -17.68
CA PHE A 11 31.97 -28.81 -17.32
C PHE A 11 30.47 -28.66 -17.62
N PHE A 12 30.00 -29.19 -18.75
CA PHE A 12 28.57 -29.17 -19.11
C PHE A 12 27.73 -30.11 -18.22
N ALA A 13 28.26 -31.27 -17.83
CA ALA A 13 27.56 -32.16 -16.91
C ALA A 13 27.37 -31.53 -15.51
N GLY A 14 28.37 -30.80 -15.00
CA GLY A 14 28.28 -30.09 -13.73
C GLY A 14 27.26 -28.95 -13.72
N ALA A 15 27.19 -28.16 -14.80
CA ALA A 15 26.26 -27.04 -14.91
C ALA A 15 24.78 -27.50 -15.05
N VAL A 16 24.55 -28.62 -15.75
CA VAL A 16 23.21 -29.19 -15.91
C VAL A 16 22.71 -29.84 -14.61
N ILE A 17 23.59 -30.44 -13.81
CA ILE A 17 23.23 -30.97 -12.49
C ILE A 17 22.83 -29.87 -11.50
N ILE A 18 23.46 -28.69 -11.55
CA ILE A 18 23.09 -27.54 -10.70
C ILE A 18 21.69 -27.00 -11.08
N ALA A 19 21.34 -26.99 -12.37
CA ALA A 19 20.00 -26.59 -12.81
C ALA A 19 18.89 -27.60 -12.43
N LEU A 20 19.22 -28.89 -12.34
CA LEU A 20 18.29 -29.95 -11.93
C LEU A 20 18.14 -30.09 -10.40
N LEU A 21 19.06 -29.53 -9.60
CA LEU A 21 19.02 -29.57 -8.13
C LEU A 21 18.31 -28.36 -7.49
N GLY A 22 17.72 -27.45 -8.28
CA GLY A 22 16.87 -26.38 -7.74
C GLY A 22 17.58 -25.37 -6.83
N LEU A 23 18.92 -25.32 -6.84
CA LEU A 23 19.71 -24.35 -6.09
C LEU A 23 19.89 -23.07 -6.91
N ALA A 24 18.77 -22.43 -7.29
CA ALA A 24 18.82 -21.00 -7.55
C ALA A 24 19.08 -20.30 -6.21
N PRO A 25 20.03 -19.36 -6.11
CA PRO A 25 20.12 -18.54 -4.92
C PRO A 25 18.76 -17.89 -4.71
N ASN A 26 18.19 -18.07 -3.52
CA ASN A 26 17.06 -17.29 -3.03
C ASN A 26 17.53 -15.84 -2.90
N ALA A 27 17.71 -15.14 -4.02
CA ALA A 27 17.76 -13.70 -4.00
C ALA A 27 16.47 -13.26 -3.32
N PRO A 28 16.53 -12.45 -2.25
CA PRO A 28 15.31 -11.95 -1.63
C PRO A 28 14.46 -11.35 -2.74
N LYS A 29 13.28 -11.92 -2.96
CA LYS A 29 12.32 -11.39 -3.92
C LYS A 29 11.95 -10.00 -3.38
N THR A 30 12.58 -8.96 -3.91
CA THR A 30 12.17 -7.59 -3.68
C THR A 30 10.78 -7.48 -4.30
N PHE A 31 9.74 -7.52 -3.46
CA PHE A 31 8.37 -7.42 -3.94
C PHE A 31 8.20 -6.03 -4.55
N SER A 32 7.96 -6.00 -5.86
CA SER A 32 7.79 -4.79 -6.63
C SER A 32 6.29 -4.53 -6.80
N LEU A 33 5.82 -3.37 -6.36
CA LEU A 33 4.41 -3.02 -6.40
C LEU A 33 4.11 -2.25 -7.68
N TYR A 34 3.52 -2.88 -8.69
CA TYR A 34 3.19 -2.18 -9.94
C TYR A 34 2.13 -1.09 -9.72
N TRP A 35 2.39 0.14 -10.13
CA TRP A 35 1.50 1.29 -9.93
C TRP A 35 0.61 1.59 -11.13
N GLY A 36 1.14 1.48 -12.36
CA GLY A 36 0.39 1.73 -13.59
C GLY A 36 -0.23 3.13 -13.63
N ASN A 37 -1.55 3.20 -13.78
CA ASN A 37 -2.32 4.45 -13.85
C ASN A 37 -3.18 4.74 -12.60
N LEU A 38 -2.90 4.09 -11.46
CA LEU A 38 -3.75 4.20 -10.27
C LEU A 38 -3.92 5.65 -9.79
N GLY A 39 -2.85 6.44 -9.78
CA GLY A 39 -2.93 7.86 -9.41
C GLY A 39 -3.84 8.67 -10.35
N ALA A 40 -3.65 8.51 -11.66
CA ALA A 40 -4.47 9.18 -12.67
C ALA A 40 -5.96 8.84 -12.51
N ARG A 41 -6.28 7.57 -12.24
CA ARG A 41 -7.66 7.12 -11.99
C ARG A 41 -8.25 7.71 -10.71
N MET A 42 -7.46 7.83 -9.64
CA MET A 42 -7.91 8.47 -8.39
C MET A 42 -8.14 9.97 -8.56
N VAL A 43 -7.35 10.65 -9.40
CA VAL A 43 -7.52 12.05 -9.75
C VAL A 43 -8.77 12.25 -10.61
N GLU A 44 -8.96 11.40 -11.62
CA GLU A 44 -10.16 11.42 -12.48
C GLU A 44 -11.43 11.20 -11.67
N ALA A 45 -11.43 10.22 -10.77
CA ALA A 45 -12.55 9.92 -9.88
C ALA A 45 -12.80 10.99 -8.81
N GLY A 46 -11.87 11.94 -8.63
CA GLY A 46 -11.97 13.03 -7.65
C GLY A 46 -11.62 12.64 -6.22
N VAL A 47 -11.21 11.39 -5.94
CA VAL A 47 -10.70 11.00 -4.61
C VAL A 47 -9.46 11.81 -4.26
N ILE A 48 -8.66 12.12 -5.28
CA ILE A 48 -7.58 13.11 -5.23
C ILE A 48 -7.99 14.32 -6.08
N ASP A 49 -7.91 15.50 -5.50
CA ASP A 49 -7.89 16.77 -6.20
C ASP A 49 -6.43 17.16 -6.43
N MET A 50 -6.02 17.20 -7.69
CA MET A 50 -4.62 17.45 -8.07
C MET A 50 -4.10 18.78 -7.51
N GLU A 51 -4.89 19.85 -7.58
CA GLU A 51 -4.47 21.17 -7.12
C GLU A 51 -4.27 21.19 -5.61
N ARG A 52 -5.23 20.63 -4.85
CA ARG A 52 -5.10 20.52 -3.38
C ARG A 52 -3.90 19.66 -2.99
N PHE A 53 -3.69 18.55 -3.70
CA PHE A 53 -2.57 17.65 -3.44
C PHE A 53 -1.23 18.33 -3.71
N GLU A 54 -1.06 19.04 -4.83
CA GLU A 54 0.17 19.79 -5.12
C GLU A 54 0.40 20.92 -4.10
N ASN A 55 -0.64 21.67 -3.76
CA ASN A 55 -0.59 22.75 -2.78
C ASN A 55 -0.08 22.28 -1.41
N LEU A 56 -0.43 21.07 -0.99
CA LEU A 56 0.04 20.48 0.28
C LEU A 56 1.58 20.42 0.37
N TYR A 57 2.27 20.21 -0.75
CA TYR A 57 3.72 20.03 -0.79
C TYR A 57 4.50 21.30 -1.18
N GLN A 58 3.82 22.38 -1.59
CA GLN A 58 4.49 23.60 -2.04
C GLN A 58 5.50 24.16 -1.03
N GLN A 59 5.14 24.18 0.25
CA GLN A 59 6.02 24.68 1.31
C GLN A 59 7.25 23.81 1.56
N ARG A 60 7.28 22.58 1.01
CA ARG A 60 8.38 21.61 1.13
C ARG A 60 9.20 21.48 -0.16
N GLY A 61 9.10 22.46 -1.06
CA GLY A 61 9.77 22.43 -2.37
C GLY A 61 8.92 21.87 -3.50
N GLY A 62 7.65 21.52 -3.23
CA GLY A 62 6.72 20.96 -4.22
C GLY A 62 6.95 19.48 -4.51
N LEU A 63 6.11 18.92 -5.38
CA LEU A 63 6.29 17.56 -5.88
C LEU A 63 7.44 17.50 -6.90
N SER A 64 8.26 16.46 -6.79
CA SER A 64 9.25 16.12 -7.82
C SER A 64 8.55 15.74 -9.13
N GLU A 65 9.28 15.74 -10.25
CA GLU A 65 8.73 15.29 -11.53
C GLU A 65 8.26 13.83 -11.46
N ALA A 66 9.03 12.96 -10.79
CA ALA A 66 8.68 11.55 -10.61
C ALA A 66 7.39 11.39 -9.79
N ASP A 67 7.23 12.17 -8.74
CA ASP A 67 6.03 12.16 -7.89
C ASP A 67 4.79 12.65 -8.66
N ARG A 68 4.92 13.69 -9.50
CA ARG A 68 3.81 14.15 -10.35
C ARG A 68 3.37 13.09 -11.35
N LYS A 69 4.32 12.35 -11.93
CA LYS A 69 4.01 11.24 -12.86
C LYS A 69 3.17 10.16 -12.19
N LEU A 70 3.46 9.82 -10.93
CA LEU A 70 2.65 8.86 -10.18
C LEU A 70 1.17 9.29 -10.05
N LEU A 71 0.87 10.60 -10.09
CA LEU A 71 -0.49 11.15 -10.00
C LEU A 71 -1.15 11.36 -11.38
N ALA A 72 -0.39 11.58 -12.44
CA ALA A 72 -0.92 12.04 -13.73
C ALA A 72 -0.74 11.05 -14.89
N ASP A 73 0.33 10.26 -14.89
CA ASP A 73 0.69 9.41 -16.03
C ASP A 73 -0.06 8.07 -16.00
N SER A 74 -0.26 7.50 -17.18
CA SER A 74 -0.96 6.24 -17.38
C SER A 74 -0.05 5.00 -17.35
N ASP A 75 1.26 5.18 -17.40
CA ASP A 75 2.23 4.08 -17.49
C ASP A 75 3.39 4.30 -16.51
N ASN A 76 3.03 4.34 -15.23
CA ASN A 76 4.04 4.27 -14.19
C ASN A 76 4.48 2.81 -13.99
N GLY A 77 5.76 2.62 -13.73
CA GLY A 77 6.31 1.32 -13.35
C GLY A 77 5.92 0.95 -11.92
N ASN A 78 6.92 0.62 -11.11
CA ASN A 78 6.70 0.19 -9.75
C ASN A 78 6.69 1.38 -8.79
N LEU A 79 5.83 1.31 -7.78
CA LEU A 79 5.84 2.22 -6.65
C LEU A 79 7.10 1.99 -5.81
N VAL A 80 7.83 3.06 -5.54
CA VAL A 80 9.00 3.04 -4.65
C VAL A 80 8.75 4.01 -3.51
N ILE A 81 8.74 3.49 -2.29
CA ILE A 81 8.57 4.29 -1.07
C ILE A 81 9.94 4.46 -0.43
N THR A 82 10.37 5.70 -0.26
CA THR A 82 11.63 6.10 0.37
C THR A 82 11.35 7.02 1.55
N SER A 83 12.38 7.34 2.33
CA SER A 83 12.24 8.31 3.43
C SER A 83 11.81 9.69 2.92
N GLU A 84 12.32 10.09 1.75
CA GLU A 84 12.09 11.40 1.12
C GLU A 84 10.64 11.55 0.64
N ASN A 85 10.06 10.52 0.03
CA ASN A 85 8.70 10.57 -0.52
C ASN A 85 7.63 9.91 0.38
N SER A 86 8.02 9.38 1.55
CA SER A 86 7.16 8.63 2.48
C SER A 86 5.81 9.29 2.77
N GLY A 87 5.82 10.61 3.02
CA GLY A 87 4.59 11.38 3.30
C GLY A 87 3.68 11.55 2.09
N MET A 88 4.24 11.57 0.87
CA MET A 88 3.46 11.57 -0.37
C MET A 88 2.83 10.20 -0.62
N MET A 89 3.62 9.15 -0.48
CA MET A 89 3.15 7.77 -0.63
C MET A 89 2.05 7.45 0.37
N LEU A 90 2.18 7.93 1.61
CA LEU A 90 1.13 7.81 2.62
C LEU A 90 -0.19 8.44 2.15
N ASN A 91 -0.17 9.67 1.62
CA ASN A 91 -1.40 10.33 1.18
C ASN A 91 -2.01 9.68 -0.07
N MET A 92 -1.19 9.20 -1.01
CA MET A 92 -1.69 8.46 -2.19
C MET A 92 -2.33 7.13 -1.79
N LEU A 93 -1.68 6.37 -0.91
CA LEU A 93 -2.21 5.10 -0.43
C LEU A 93 -3.41 5.30 0.50
N TRP A 94 -3.47 6.41 1.24
CA TRP A 94 -4.64 6.81 2.01
C TRP A 94 -5.83 7.06 1.07
N ALA A 95 -5.64 7.86 0.01
CA ALA A 95 -6.68 8.05 -1.02
C ALA A 95 -7.18 6.72 -1.57
N LEU A 96 -6.24 5.81 -1.90
CA LEU A 96 -6.59 4.51 -2.43
C LEU A 96 -7.40 3.68 -1.44
N GLY A 97 -6.92 3.51 -0.20
CA GLY A 97 -7.61 2.71 0.80
C GLY A 97 -8.97 3.29 1.18
N LEU A 98 -9.12 4.63 1.19
CA LEU A 98 -10.39 5.30 1.41
C LEU A 98 -11.36 5.06 0.24
N GLY A 99 -10.86 5.24 -0.98
CA GLY A 99 -11.66 5.28 -2.19
C GLY A 99 -12.03 3.91 -2.74
N ASN A 100 -11.15 2.91 -2.58
CA ASN A 100 -11.35 1.59 -3.15
C ASN A 100 -12.44 0.82 -2.38
N LYS A 101 -13.33 0.17 -3.12
CA LYS A 101 -14.43 -0.61 -2.58
C LYS A 101 -13.88 -1.81 -1.82
N ASN A 102 -14.13 -1.86 -0.51
CA ASN A 102 -13.63 -2.92 0.35
C ASN A 102 -14.63 -3.28 1.47
N PRO A 103 -14.98 -4.57 1.66
CA PRO A 103 -15.90 -4.98 2.72
C PRO A 103 -15.40 -4.67 4.14
N ILE A 104 -14.11 -4.45 4.37
CA ILE A 104 -13.57 -3.98 5.66
C ILE A 104 -14.14 -2.61 6.01
N LEU A 105 -14.35 -1.73 5.03
CA LEU A 105 -14.93 -0.41 5.23
C LEU A 105 -16.46 -0.45 5.37
N GLU A 106 -17.12 -1.41 4.73
CA GLU A 106 -18.58 -1.51 4.72
C GLU A 106 -19.14 -2.28 5.92
N ASN A 107 -18.39 -3.27 6.41
CA ASN A 107 -18.85 -4.21 7.45
C ASN A 107 -17.91 -4.28 8.67
N GLY A 108 -16.74 -3.66 8.58
CA GLY A 108 -15.72 -3.75 9.62
C GLY A 108 -15.90 -2.75 10.78
N PRO A 109 -14.87 -2.60 11.61
CA PRO A 109 -14.89 -1.81 12.84
C PRO A 109 -15.29 -0.35 12.64
N MET A 110 -14.97 0.30 11.52
CA MET A 110 -15.42 1.69 11.30
C MET A 110 -16.94 1.82 11.30
N MET A 111 -17.66 0.79 10.85
CA MET A 111 -19.12 0.76 10.83
C MET A 111 -19.71 0.21 12.12
N THR A 112 -19.01 -0.69 12.82
CA THR A 112 -19.54 -1.41 13.99
C THR A 112 -19.09 -0.86 15.35
N TYR A 113 -17.96 -0.16 15.44
CA TYR A 113 -17.35 0.29 16.70
C TYR A 113 -18.26 1.18 17.55
N SER A 114 -19.15 1.92 16.89
CA SER A 114 -19.90 3.00 17.53
C SER A 114 -21.21 2.57 18.21
N GLY A 115 -21.55 1.28 18.18
CA GLY A 115 -22.82 0.76 18.69
C GLY A 115 -24.06 1.36 18.00
N ALA A 116 -23.91 1.92 16.80
CA ALA A 116 -25.01 2.48 16.02
C ALA A 116 -26.04 1.39 15.69
N GLY A 117 -27.32 1.70 15.89
CA GLY A 117 -28.41 0.75 15.63
C GLY A 117 -28.87 0.73 14.16
N LEU A 118 -28.67 1.84 13.44
CA LEU A 118 -29.09 1.99 12.04
C LEU A 118 -27.88 2.17 11.10
N PRO A 119 -27.92 1.66 9.86
CA PRO A 119 -26.83 1.81 8.88
C PRO A 119 -26.44 3.26 8.60
N ALA A 120 -27.42 4.18 8.52
CA ALA A 120 -27.15 5.59 8.28
C ALA A 120 -26.38 6.26 9.43
N GLU A 121 -26.66 5.87 10.67
CA GLU A 121 -25.93 6.35 11.85
C GLU A 121 -24.50 5.80 11.87
N ALA A 122 -24.33 4.53 11.51
CA ALA A 122 -23.01 3.91 11.38
C ALA A 122 -22.15 4.66 10.34
N LEU A 123 -22.73 4.96 9.17
CA LEU A 123 -22.03 5.70 8.11
C LEU A 123 -21.66 7.13 8.54
N ALA A 124 -22.60 7.84 9.17
CA ALA A 124 -22.34 9.19 9.68
C ALA A 124 -21.21 9.19 10.72
N LYS A 125 -21.15 8.18 11.59
CA LYS A 125 -20.08 8.04 12.58
C LYS A 125 -18.75 7.60 11.95
N ALA A 126 -18.78 6.74 10.93
CA ALA A 126 -17.61 6.38 10.15
C ALA A 126 -16.97 7.62 9.52
N GLY A 127 -17.78 8.62 9.13
CA GLY A 127 -17.30 9.91 8.65
C GLY A 127 -16.47 10.73 9.63
N ASN A 128 -16.56 10.46 10.94
CA ASN A 128 -15.87 11.24 11.98
C ASN A 128 -14.48 10.70 12.37
N PHE A 129 -14.02 9.60 11.77
CA PHE A 129 -12.67 9.09 12.02
C PHE A 129 -11.61 9.99 11.37
N ALA A 130 -10.37 9.92 11.87
CA ALA A 130 -9.28 10.72 11.31
C ALA A 130 -8.97 10.35 9.85
N SER A 131 -9.21 9.11 9.44
CA SER A 131 -9.06 8.63 8.06
C SER A 131 -10.12 9.16 7.09
N THR A 132 -11.26 9.65 7.58
CA THR A 132 -12.34 10.18 6.75
C THR A 132 -12.48 11.68 6.95
N GLY A 133 -12.74 12.13 8.18
CA GLY A 133 -12.89 13.54 8.52
C GLY A 133 -11.60 14.35 8.32
N GLY A 134 -10.44 13.68 8.35
CA GLY A 134 -9.15 14.30 8.03
C GLY A 134 -8.82 14.34 6.53
N TRP A 135 -9.57 13.64 5.67
CA TRP A 135 -9.29 13.62 4.24
C TRP A 135 -9.91 14.83 3.55
N THR A 136 -9.07 15.82 3.24
CA THR A 136 -9.47 17.09 2.60
C THR A 136 -8.88 17.28 1.20
N LEU A 137 -8.08 16.31 0.75
CA LEU A 137 -7.36 16.35 -0.52
C LEU A 137 -8.17 15.84 -1.70
N GLY A 138 -9.44 15.44 -1.51
CA GLY A 138 -10.36 15.06 -2.57
C GLY A 138 -11.33 16.17 -2.97
N LYS A 139 -12.08 15.95 -4.05
CA LYS A 139 -13.24 16.76 -4.44
C LYS A 139 -14.44 16.34 -3.60
N GLY A 140 -15.29 17.28 -3.19
CA GLY A 140 -16.44 16.96 -2.33
C GLY A 140 -16.01 16.49 -0.93
N ASN A 141 -16.85 15.65 -0.29
CA ASN A 141 -16.60 15.10 1.03
C ASN A 141 -15.92 13.72 0.94
N ALA A 142 -15.10 13.38 1.93
CA ALA A 142 -14.46 12.05 1.99
C ALA A 142 -15.46 10.89 1.92
N MET A 143 -16.65 11.05 2.52
CA MET A 143 -17.70 10.03 2.51
C MET A 143 -18.37 9.86 1.15
N ASP A 144 -18.19 10.80 0.21
CA ASP A 144 -18.64 10.63 -1.18
C ASP A 144 -17.75 9.62 -1.94
N HIS A 145 -16.56 9.32 -1.40
CA HIS A 145 -15.59 8.39 -1.98
C HIS A 145 -15.40 7.11 -1.15
N TYR A 146 -15.85 7.07 0.12
CA TYR A 146 -15.63 5.97 1.06
C TYR A 146 -16.14 4.61 0.52
N SER A 147 -15.23 3.70 0.19
CA SER A 147 -15.54 2.38 -0.37
C SER A 147 -16.41 2.40 -1.65
N MET A 148 -16.24 3.44 -2.48
CA MET A 148 -17.13 3.67 -3.64
C MET A 148 -16.55 3.22 -4.98
N HIS A 149 -15.24 3.27 -5.16
CA HIS A 149 -14.58 3.13 -6.46
C HIS A 149 -13.95 1.74 -6.63
N GLN A 150 -13.76 1.28 -7.86
CA GLN A 150 -13.09 0.01 -8.14
C GLN A 150 -11.71 0.23 -8.77
N PHE A 151 -10.79 0.80 -7.99
CA PHE A 151 -9.41 0.98 -8.45
C PHE A 151 -8.68 -0.35 -8.53
N VAL A 152 -8.83 -1.17 -7.50
CA VAL A 152 -8.28 -2.52 -7.38
C VAL A 152 -9.43 -3.48 -7.07
N THR A 153 -9.59 -4.50 -7.91
CA THR A 153 -10.60 -5.55 -7.69
C THR A 153 -9.90 -6.82 -7.20
N LEU A 154 -10.32 -7.31 -6.03
CA LEU A 154 -9.79 -8.53 -5.44
C LEU A 154 -10.71 -9.71 -5.73
N THR A 155 -10.10 -10.86 -6.00
CA THR A 155 -10.79 -12.16 -5.88
C THR A 155 -11.16 -12.41 -4.43
N ARG A 156 -12.04 -13.38 -4.20
CA ARG A 156 -12.45 -13.75 -2.84
C ARG A 156 -11.25 -14.17 -2.00
N GLU A 157 -10.36 -14.98 -2.56
CA GLU A 157 -9.16 -15.48 -1.89
C GLU A 157 -8.19 -14.33 -1.53
N GLN A 158 -8.04 -13.35 -2.43
CA GLN A 158 -7.23 -12.16 -2.17
C GLN A 158 -7.86 -11.28 -1.09
N GLN A 159 -9.17 -11.09 -1.09
CA GLN A 159 -9.87 -10.33 -0.06
C GLN A 159 -9.78 -11.01 1.32
N ASP A 160 -9.95 -12.33 1.37
CA ASP A 160 -9.79 -13.13 2.59
C ASP A 160 -8.37 -12.98 3.16
N LEU A 161 -7.35 -12.96 2.29
CA LEU A 161 -5.97 -12.68 2.66
C LEU A 161 -5.80 -11.27 3.21
N VAL A 162 -6.34 -10.23 2.53
CA VAL A 162 -6.29 -8.83 3.00
C VAL A 162 -6.91 -8.71 4.39
N GLU A 163 -8.08 -9.30 4.61
CA GLU A 163 -8.75 -9.26 5.92
C GLU A 163 -7.91 -9.95 7.00
N LYS A 164 -7.36 -11.13 6.69
CA LYS A 164 -6.50 -11.88 7.61
C LYS A 164 -5.28 -11.05 8.03
N VAL A 165 -4.55 -10.46 7.07
CA VAL A 165 -3.36 -9.68 7.41
C VAL A 165 -3.70 -8.36 8.08
N ALA A 166 -4.78 -7.69 7.66
CA ALA A 166 -5.20 -6.42 8.24
C ALA A 166 -5.53 -6.56 9.73
N LYS A 167 -6.05 -7.71 10.17
CA LYS A 167 -6.29 -8.03 11.59
C LYS A 167 -5.00 -8.18 12.41
N ASN A 168 -3.86 -8.42 11.78
CA ASN A 168 -2.58 -8.73 12.42
C ASN A 168 -1.47 -7.69 12.14
N ILE A 169 -1.73 -6.68 11.31
CA ILE A 169 -0.83 -5.55 11.10
C ILE A 169 -1.26 -4.41 12.03
N TYR A 170 -0.35 -3.95 12.88
CA TYR A 170 -0.62 -2.95 13.90
C TYR A 170 0.20 -1.69 13.69
N ARG A 171 -0.42 -0.53 13.93
CA ARG A 171 0.27 0.76 13.87
C ARG A 171 1.13 0.98 15.11
N PRO A 172 2.40 1.41 14.98
CA PRO A 172 3.27 1.70 16.12
C PRO A 172 2.70 2.70 17.13
N CYS A 173 1.97 3.73 16.68
CA CYS A 173 1.50 4.84 17.51
C CYS A 173 0.37 4.47 18.49
N CYS A 174 -0.60 3.64 18.09
CA CYS A 174 -1.80 3.35 18.89
C CYS A 174 -2.11 1.86 19.06
N LYS A 175 -1.38 0.98 18.35
CA LYS A 175 -1.61 -0.48 18.34
C LYS A 175 -3.00 -0.91 17.85
N ASN A 176 -3.77 -0.03 17.22
CA ASN A 176 -4.94 -0.44 16.46
C ASN A 176 -4.48 -1.18 15.19
N SER A 177 -5.23 -2.22 14.80
CA SER A 177 -4.90 -2.99 13.61
C SER A 177 -5.38 -2.28 12.34
N THR A 178 -4.79 -2.60 11.18
CA THR A 178 -5.22 -2.11 9.86
C THR A 178 -6.67 -2.46 9.53
N TYR A 179 -7.22 -3.53 10.12
CA TYR A 179 -8.64 -3.89 10.03
C TYR A 179 -9.56 -2.82 10.63
N PHE A 180 -9.06 -1.97 11.52
CA PHE A 180 -9.73 -0.73 11.92
C PHE A 180 -8.96 0.48 11.36
N PRO A 181 -9.20 0.88 10.09
CA PRO A 181 -8.44 1.96 9.43
C PRO A 181 -8.97 3.35 9.83
N ASP A 182 -8.95 3.65 11.12
CA ASP A 182 -9.47 4.88 11.74
C ASP A 182 -8.60 6.15 11.54
N CYS A 183 -7.39 6.01 11.02
CA CYS A 183 -6.47 7.10 10.73
C CYS A 183 -5.82 6.96 9.35
N ASN A 184 -5.17 8.03 8.88
CA ASN A 184 -4.46 8.05 7.60
C ASN A 184 -3.48 6.88 7.42
N HIS A 185 -2.71 6.51 8.46
CA HIS A 185 -1.77 5.39 8.39
C HIS A 185 -2.48 4.04 8.25
N GLY A 186 -3.62 3.86 8.94
CA GLY A 186 -4.40 2.62 8.87
C GLY A 186 -5.05 2.45 7.51
N MET A 187 -5.63 3.54 7.00
CA MET A 187 -6.24 3.57 5.68
C MET A 187 -5.22 3.42 4.56
N ALA A 188 -4.05 4.07 4.66
CA ALA A 188 -2.95 3.89 3.72
C ALA A 188 -2.41 2.45 3.72
N MET A 189 -2.26 1.85 4.91
CA MET A 189 -1.85 0.46 5.00
C MET A 189 -2.88 -0.48 4.37
N LEU A 190 -4.19 -0.21 4.51
CA LEU A 190 -5.23 -0.98 3.82
C LEU A 190 -5.05 -0.89 2.30
N GLY A 191 -4.91 0.32 1.74
CA GLY A 191 -4.68 0.52 0.30
C GLY A 191 -3.44 -0.22 -0.22
N LEU A 192 -2.37 -0.26 0.57
CA LEU A 192 -1.17 -1.05 0.24
C LEU A 192 -1.47 -2.55 0.20
N MET A 193 -2.18 -3.08 1.20
CA MET A 193 -2.53 -4.51 1.26
C MET A 193 -3.43 -4.91 0.08
N GLU A 194 -4.34 -4.04 -0.35
CA GLU A 194 -5.19 -4.27 -1.50
C GLU A 194 -4.36 -4.42 -2.78
N ILE A 195 -3.43 -3.50 -3.06
CA ILE A 195 -2.57 -3.62 -4.24
C ILE A 195 -1.71 -4.88 -4.14
N MET A 196 -1.07 -5.13 -3.00
CA MET A 196 -0.20 -6.30 -2.81
C MET A 196 -0.95 -7.61 -3.07
N ALA A 197 -2.15 -7.78 -2.49
CA ALA A 197 -2.95 -8.97 -2.71
C ALA A 197 -3.38 -9.12 -4.18
N SER A 198 -3.79 -8.02 -4.83
CA SER A 198 -4.18 -8.03 -6.25
C SER A 198 -3.05 -8.51 -7.17
N GLN A 199 -1.80 -8.32 -6.75
CA GLN A 199 -0.59 -8.71 -7.50
C GLN A 199 0.01 -10.05 -7.02
N GLY A 200 -0.73 -10.80 -6.19
CA GLY A 200 -0.35 -12.14 -5.78
C GLY A 200 0.70 -12.21 -4.68
N ALA A 201 0.83 -11.15 -3.86
CA ALA A 201 1.66 -11.22 -2.66
C ALA A 201 1.18 -12.32 -1.71
N SER A 202 2.13 -13.01 -1.10
CA SER A 202 1.88 -13.94 0.00
C SER A 202 1.73 -13.21 1.33
N GLU A 203 1.10 -13.86 2.30
CA GLU A 203 0.95 -13.35 3.67
C GLU A 203 2.29 -12.90 4.31
N PRO A 204 3.40 -13.68 4.26
CA PRO A 204 4.68 -13.23 4.79
C PRO A 204 5.25 -11.98 4.08
N GLU A 205 5.04 -11.85 2.76
CA GLU A 205 5.49 -10.67 2.01
C GLU A 205 4.71 -9.42 2.44
N MET A 206 3.40 -9.55 2.66
CA MET A 206 2.54 -8.47 3.15
C MET A 206 2.96 -8.02 4.56
N TYR A 207 3.26 -8.96 5.47
CA TYR A 207 3.78 -8.61 6.79
C TYR A 207 5.14 -7.93 6.73
N LYS A 208 6.07 -8.45 5.91
CA LYS A 208 7.39 -7.84 5.73
C LYS A 208 7.28 -6.41 5.23
N MET A 209 6.52 -6.20 4.14
CA MET A 209 6.31 -4.87 3.57
C MET A 209 5.64 -3.91 4.56
N SER A 210 4.65 -4.38 5.31
CA SER A 210 3.98 -3.55 6.33
C SER A 210 4.95 -3.07 7.41
N GLY A 211 5.92 -3.91 7.80
CA GLY A 211 6.97 -3.55 8.74
C GLY A 211 7.90 -2.50 8.17
N GLU A 212 8.36 -2.68 6.93
CA GLU A 212 9.25 -1.74 6.22
C GLU A 212 8.59 -0.37 6.07
N VAL A 213 7.37 -0.31 5.56
CA VAL A 213 6.63 0.94 5.37
C VAL A 213 6.32 1.64 6.70
N ASN A 214 6.01 0.89 7.76
CA ASN A 214 5.86 1.48 9.10
C ASN A 214 7.15 2.15 9.59
N THR A 215 8.35 1.64 9.25
CA THR A 215 9.61 2.32 9.64
C THR A 215 9.77 3.67 8.94
N LEU A 216 9.24 3.82 7.74
CA LEU A 216 9.27 5.09 6.98
C LEU A 216 8.22 6.09 7.49
N TRP A 217 7.04 5.61 7.87
CA TRP A 217 5.96 6.48 8.37
C TRP A 217 6.11 6.85 9.86
N PHE A 218 6.83 6.03 10.62
CA PHE A 218 7.14 6.26 12.03
C PHE A 218 8.66 6.23 12.24
N PRO A 219 9.40 7.20 11.66
CA PRO A 219 10.85 7.24 11.84
C PRO A 219 11.15 7.41 13.32
N LYS A 220 12.09 6.61 13.84
CA LYS A 220 12.59 6.80 15.20
C LYS A 220 13.24 8.17 15.25
N VAL A 221 12.77 9.02 16.16
CA VAL A 221 13.55 10.19 16.54
C VAL A 221 14.75 9.66 17.30
N GLU A 222 15.96 9.85 16.77
CA GLU A 222 17.17 9.65 17.57
C GLU A 222 17.10 10.64 18.72
N THR A 223 16.70 10.17 19.91
CA THR A 223 16.87 10.94 21.13
C THR A 223 18.36 10.97 21.41
N GLY A 224 19.03 12.00 20.90
CA GLY A 224 20.37 12.39 21.32
C GLY A 224 20.33 12.83 22.78
N CYS A 225 20.12 11.90 23.71
CA CYS A 225 20.54 12.07 25.09
C CYS A 225 22.05 11.82 25.09
N GLY A 226 22.81 12.87 24.78
CA GLY A 226 24.19 12.94 25.23
C GLY A 226 24.18 12.90 26.75
N VAL A 227 24.71 11.82 27.31
CA VAL A 227 25.17 11.73 28.70
C VAL A 227 26.64 11.43 28.66
#